data_AF-A0A2M9PFD6-F1
#
_entry.id   AF-A0A2M9PFD6-F1
#
_cell.length_a   1.000
_cell.length_b   1.000
_cell.length_c   1.000
_cell.angle_alpha   90.00
_cell.angle_beta   90.00
_cell.angle_gamma   90.00
#
_symmetry.space_group_name_H-M   'P 1'
#
loop_
_entity.id
_entity.type
_entity.pdbx_description
1 polymer ?
#
loop_
_entity_poly.entity_id
_entity_poly.type
_entity_poly.pdbx_seq_one_letter_code
_entity_poly.pdbx_strand_id
1 'polypeptide(L)' 'MKFANSLQRGRLVRRYKRFLADVMMDDGREVTAHVANPGAMLGLNAPGLPVWLEPNDGPGRL' A
#
# COMPACT_ATOMS: atom_id res chain seq x y z
N MET A 1 -5.19 17.00 -8.40
CA MET A 1 -5.60 15.60 -8.66
C MET A 1 -6.66 15.23 -7.64
N LYS A 2 -7.74 14.54 -8.03
CA LYS A 2 -8.83 14.11 -7.12
C LYS A 2 -8.83 12.58 -7.10
N PHE A 3 -8.69 11.96 -5.93
CA PHE A 3 -8.89 10.52 -5.75
C PHE A 3 -10.38 10.22 -5.61
N ALA A 4 -10.82 9.02 -5.97
CA ALA A 4 -12.23 8.65 -5.89
C ALA A 4 -12.66 8.48 -4.42
N ASN A 5 -11.76 7.91 -3.61
CA ASN A 5 -11.91 7.75 -2.18
C ASN A 5 -10.85 8.55 -1.41
N SER A 6 -11.10 8.80 -0.12
CA SER A 6 -10.08 9.34 0.77
C SER A 6 -8.95 8.33 0.94
N LEU A 7 -7.71 8.79 0.75
CA LEU A 7 -6.54 7.97 1.00
C LEU A 7 -6.39 7.69 2.50
N GLN A 8 -6.12 6.44 2.83
CA GLN A 8 -5.84 5.99 4.19
C GLN A 8 -4.33 5.87 4.38
N ARG A 9 -3.83 6.35 5.51
CA ARG A 9 -2.39 6.35 5.82
C ARG A 9 -1.99 5.09 6.58
N GLY A 10 -0.77 4.64 6.31
CA GLY A 10 -0.12 3.59 7.08
C GLY A 10 1.40 3.62 6.93
N ARG A 11 2.05 2.54 7.37
CA ARG A 11 3.49 2.32 7.26
C ARG A 11 3.77 1.03 6.53
N LEU A 12 4.69 1.09 5.57
CA LEU A 12 5.16 -0.08 4.83
C LEU A 12 5.82 -1.07 5.80
N VAL A 13 5.34 -2.31 5.84
CA VAL A 13 6.02 -3.40 6.56
C VAL A 13 7.03 -4.05 5.63
N ARG A 14 6.59 -4.45 4.43
CA ARG A 14 7.46 -5.02 3.39
C ARG A 14 6.80 -4.94 2.02
N ARG A 15 7.62 -4.91 0.97
CA ARG A 15 7.19 -5.13 -0.42
C ARG A 15 7.78 -6.45 -0.93
N TYR A 16 6.98 -7.26 -1.60
CA TYR A 16 7.37 -8.58 -2.08
C TYR A 16 6.60 -8.97 -3.34
N LYS A 17 7.08 -10.02 -4.03
CA LYS A 17 6.48 -10.54 -5.28
C LYS A 17 6.17 -9.44 -6.32
N ARG A 18 6.97 -8.36 -6.32
CA ARG A 18 6.88 -7.14 -7.15
C ARG A 18 5.62 -6.28 -6.92
N PHE A 19 4.46 -6.90 -6.79
CA PHE A 19 3.15 -6.23 -6.80
C PHE A 19 2.42 -6.31 -5.45
N LEU A 20 3.03 -6.85 -4.41
CA LEU A 20 2.41 -6.94 -3.09
C LEU A 20 3.20 -6.15 -2.06
N ALA A 21 2.48 -5.50 -1.15
CA ALA A 21 3.05 -4.89 0.04
C ALA A 21 2.15 -5.13 1.25
N ASP A 22 2.75 -5.49 2.37
CA ASP A 22 2.05 -5.49 3.65
C ASP A 22 2.23 -4.11 4.30
N VAL A 23 1.14 -3.57 4.84
CA VAL A 23 1.06 -2.22 5.39
C VAL A 23 0.36 -2.27 6.74
N MET A 24 0.96 -1.65 7.75
CA MET A 24 0.32 -1.38 9.04
C MET A 24 -0.42 -0.04 8.94
N MET A 25 -1.74 -0.08 8.95
CA MET A 25 -2.60 1.10 8.89
C MET A 25 -2.57 1.87 10.21
N ASP A 26 -2.83 3.17 10.16
CA ASP A 26 -2.83 4.01 11.37
C ASP A 26 -3.94 3.63 12.38
N ASP A 27 -4.96 2.88 11.94
CA ASP A 27 -6.02 2.31 12.81
C ASP A 27 -5.66 0.95 13.43
N GLY A 28 -4.44 0.45 13.18
CA GLY A 28 -3.91 -0.79 13.74
C GLY A 28 -4.19 -2.05 12.92
N ARG A 29 -4.89 -1.96 11.78
CA ARG A 29 -5.08 -3.09 10.87
C ARG A 29 -3.82 -3.33 10.03
N GLU A 30 -3.47 -4.59 9.82
CA GLU A 30 -2.51 -4.97 8.79
C GLU A 30 -3.26 -5.35 7.51
N VAL A 31 -2.85 -4.76 6.39
CA VAL A 31 -3.48 -5.00 5.07
C VAL A 31 -2.41 -5.35 4.04
N THR A 32 -2.77 -6.21 3.09
CA THR A 32 -1.97 -6.41 1.87
C THR A 32 -2.52 -5.51 0.76
N ALA A 33 -1.64 -4.75 0.11
CA ALA A 33 -1.96 -3.83 -0.96
C ALA A 33 -1.27 -4.19 -2.27
N HIS A 34 -1.95 -3.98 -3.39
CA HIS A 34 -1.33 -4.01 -4.71
C HIS A 34 -0.40 -2.81 -4.93
N VAL A 35 0.82 -3.09 -5.37
CA VAL A 35 1.81 -2.09 -5.75
C VAL A 35 1.79 -1.94 -7.27
N ALA A 36 1.17 -0.87 -7.77
CA ALA A 36 1.09 -0.56 -9.20
C ALA A 36 2.42 -0.01 -9.79
N ASN A 37 3.54 -0.62 -9.42
CA ASN A 37 4.87 -0.30 -9.94
C ASN A 37 5.68 -1.59 -10.14
N PRO A 38 6.01 -2.00 -11.39
CA PRO A 38 6.80 -3.19 -11.64
C PRO A 38 8.31 -3.00 -11.37
N GLY A 39 8.79 -1.75 -11.25
CA GLY A 39 10.19 -1.40 -11.05
C GLY A 39 10.66 -1.60 -9.61
N ALA A 40 11.96 -1.39 -9.38
CA ALA A 40 12.61 -1.71 -8.11
C ALA A 40 12.18 -0.84 -6.91
N MET A 41 11.65 0.37 -7.16
CA MET A 41 11.33 1.36 -6.12
C MET A 41 12.53 1.64 -5.19
N LEU A 42 13.73 1.77 -5.76
CA LEU A 42 14.95 2.04 -5.00
C LEU A 42 14.76 3.30 -4.14
N GLY A 43 15.02 3.19 -2.84
CA GLY A 43 14.83 4.26 -1.86
C GLY A 43 13.38 4.49 -1.41
N LEU A 44 12.39 3.79 -1.97
CA LEU A 44 10.96 3.98 -1.69
C LEU A 44 10.27 2.71 -1.15
N ASN A 45 11.03 1.67 -0.81
CA ASN A 45 10.51 0.37 -0.35
C ASN A 45 11.06 -0.05 1.02
N ALA A 46 11.72 0.86 1.74
CA ALA A 46 12.22 0.57 3.08
C ALA A 46 11.06 0.42 4.08
N PRO A 47 11.09 -0.58 4.98
CA PRO A 47 10.11 -0.70 6.06
C PRO A 47 10.02 0.56 6.91
N GLY A 48 8.81 0.87 7.40
CA GLY A 48 8.50 2.03 8.22
C GLY A 48 8.18 3.31 7.44
N LEU A 49 8.46 3.35 6.13
CA LEU A 49 8.12 4.49 5.28
C LEU A 49 6.61 4.74 5.25
N PRO A 50 6.18 6.01 5.25
CA PRO A 50 4.76 6.34 5.14
C PRO A 50 4.22 5.94 3.77
N VAL A 51 3.03 5.35 3.77
CA VAL A 51 2.29 5.00 2.55
C VAL A 51 0.87 5.52 2.66
N TRP A 52 0.26 5.71 1.50
CA TRP A 52 -1.14 6.12 1.35
C TRP A 52 -1.83 5.12 0.42
N LEU A 53 -2.90 4.52 0.89
CA LEU A 53 -3.67 3.52 0.16
C LEU A 53 -5.07 4.07 -0.15
N GLU A 54 -5.51 3.91 -1.38
CA GLU A 54 -6.92 4.08 -1.72
C GLU A 54 -7.63 2.75 -1.43
N PRO A 55 -8.68 2.72 -0.58
CA PRO A 55 -9.43 1.50 -0.31
C PRO A 55 -10.15 1.03 -1.58
N ASN A 56 -10.20 -0.28 -1.76
CA ASN A 56 -10.86 -0.93 -2.88
C ASN A 56 -11.84 -1.98 -2.35
N ASP A 57 -13.08 -1.57 -2.13
CA ASP A 57 -14.13 -2.40 -1.52
C ASP A 57 -14.89 -3.29 -2.55
N GLY A 58 -14.37 -3.38 -3.79
CA GLY A 58 -14.98 -4.17 -4.85
C GLY A 58 -14.66 -5.68 -4.75
N PRO A 59 -15.59 -6.59 -5.11
CA PRO A 59 -15.31 -8.02 -5.09
C PRO A 59 -14.19 -8.38 -6.08
N GLY A 60 -13.17 -9.10 -5.62
CA GLY A 60 -12.18 -9.76 -6.47
C GLY A 60 -10.94 -8.93 -6.86
N ARG A 61 -10.52 -7.95 -6.06
CA ARG A 61 -9.26 -7.22 -6.30
C ARG A 61 -8.37 -7.22 -5.06
N LEU A 62 -7.24 -7.92 -5.16
CA LEU A 62 -6.05 -7.71 -4.33
C LEU A 62 -5.14 -6.66 -4.99
#